data_AF-G0N4K5-F1
#
_entry.id   AF-G0N4K5-F1
#
_cell.length_a   1.000
_cell.length_b   1.000
_cell.length_c   1.000
_cell.angle_alpha   90.00
_cell.angle_beta   90.00
_cell.angle_gamma   90.00
#
_symmetry.space_group_name_H-M   'P 1'
#
loop_
_entity.id
_entity.type
_entity.pdbx_description
1 polymer ?
#
loop_
_entity_poly.entity_id
_entity_poly.type
_entity_poly.pdbx_seq_one_letter_code
_entity_poly.pdbx_strand_id
1 'polypeptide(L)'
;MTVAYSLDVATSGLFTQVKVLLRWKGSVWKSIWSELLIWLLMYSVLSVIYRVLLNKTQREVFEQLCTFFDTFSVFIPVTFMLGFYVSIVYNRWTKVFDNVGWIDTSALTIAQYIRGTSERARLIRRNCIRYMIVAQAMVFRDVSPAIRRRFPTMRHLISAGLLTEDEMIEFDAIVSPQSKYWQPIQWLFSLVTIAKDEGLIADYYLYVDLMDKMRDFRTKILNLVIFDMVPIPLVYTQVVNLAVRTYFLLALFGRQFLENSNNIPGAKWKIDIYFPVMTSLQIVFIIGWLKVSEVMLNPLGEDDEDFETNWIIERNLQ
;
A
#
# COMPACT_ATOMS: atom_id res chain seq x y z
N MET A 1 4.97 10.42 -7.94
CA MET A 1 5.37 9.24 -8.72
C MET A 1 6.03 8.22 -7.82
N THR A 2 5.38 7.05 -7.74
CA THR A 2 5.89 5.74 -7.30
C THR A 2 7.32 5.54 -7.77
N VAL A 3 8.19 4.92 -6.96
CA VAL A 3 9.64 4.91 -7.24
C VAL A 3 9.97 3.85 -8.28
N ALA A 4 10.07 4.27 -9.54
CA ALA A 4 10.54 3.40 -10.61
C ALA A 4 12.07 3.18 -10.51
N TYR A 5 12.49 1.92 -10.48
CA TYR A 5 13.91 1.52 -10.53
C TYR A 5 14.19 0.38 -11.52
N SER A 6 13.20 0.04 -12.38
CA SER A 6 13.30 -1.06 -13.35
C SER A 6 14.48 -0.92 -14.32
N LEU A 7 14.78 0.30 -14.76
CA LEU A 7 15.92 0.59 -15.64
C LEU A 7 17.26 0.37 -14.93
N ASP A 8 17.35 0.69 -13.63
CA ASP A 8 18.57 0.52 -12.86
C ASP A 8 18.92 -0.95 -12.64
N VAL A 9 17.91 -1.83 -12.65
CA VAL A 9 18.06 -3.29 -12.50
C VAL A 9 17.91 -4.06 -13.81
N ALA A 10 17.89 -3.37 -14.95
CA ALA A 10 17.74 -4.00 -16.27
C ALA A 10 18.91 -4.94 -16.62
N THR A 11 20.08 -4.78 -15.97
CA THR A 11 21.26 -5.63 -16.17
C THR A 11 21.77 -6.19 -14.83
N SER A 12 22.17 -7.46 -14.83
CA SER A 12 22.69 -8.17 -13.65
C SER A 12 24.18 -7.90 -13.42
N GLY A 13 24.56 -6.63 -13.26
CA GLY A 13 25.92 -6.22 -12.91
C GLY A 13 26.21 -6.33 -11.41
N LEU A 14 27.49 -6.49 -11.06
CA LEU A 14 27.93 -6.65 -9.66
C LEU A 14 27.53 -5.46 -8.77
N PHE A 15 27.52 -4.24 -9.32
CA PHE A 15 27.16 -3.02 -8.58
C PHE A 15 25.70 -2.58 -8.76
N THR A 16 24.91 -3.29 -9.57
CA THR A 16 23.50 -2.94 -9.85
C THR A 16 22.69 -2.89 -8.57
N GLN A 17 22.77 -3.95 -7.74
CA GLN A 17 22.04 -4.02 -6.47
C GLN A 17 22.56 -3.03 -5.42
N VAL A 18 23.87 -2.75 -5.41
CA VAL A 18 24.47 -1.77 -4.49
C VAL A 18 23.92 -0.36 -4.76
N LYS A 19 23.72 0.02 -6.03
CA LYS A 19 23.11 1.32 -6.38
C LYS A 19 21.67 1.45 -5.87
N VAL A 20 20.89 0.37 -5.90
CA VAL A 20 19.52 0.36 -5.38
C VAL A 20 19.53 0.53 -3.85
N LEU A 21 20.43 -0.16 -3.15
CA LEU A 21 20.59 -0.04 -1.71
C LEU A 21 20.93 1.39 -1.26
N LEU A 22 21.59 2.20 -2.08
CA LEU A 22 21.97 3.58 -1.74
C LEU A 22 20.85 4.62 -1.98
N ARG A 23 19.67 4.21 -2.47
CA ARG A 23 18.55 5.14 -2.67
C ARG A 23 17.91 5.56 -1.35
N TRP A 24 17.40 6.79 -1.29
CA TRP A 24 16.69 7.33 -0.12
C TRP A 24 15.17 7.30 -0.28
N LYS A 25 14.64 7.78 -1.42
CA LYS A 25 13.20 7.82 -1.66
C LYS A 25 12.65 6.40 -1.76
N GLY A 26 11.55 6.10 -1.04
CA GLY A 26 10.93 4.77 -0.99
C GLY A 26 11.81 3.67 -0.38
N SER A 27 12.95 4.00 0.22
CA SER A 27 13.90 2.99 0.67
C SER A 27 13.69 2.55 2.11
N VAL A 28 14.22 1.38 2.43
CA VAL A 28 14.24 0.84 3.79
C VAL A 28 14.85 1.84 4.78
N TRP A 29 15.89 2.58 4.37
CA TRP A 29 16.56 3.57 5.23
C TRP A 29 15.62 4.69 5.67
N LYS A 30 14.81 5.24 4.76
CA LYS A 30 13.82 6.28 5.08
C LYS A 30 12.75 5.75 6.05
N SER A 31 12.41 4.47 5.97
CA SER A 31 11.37 3.86 6.81
C SER A 31 11.85 3.46 8.20
N ILE A 32 13.14 3.12 8.39
CA ILE A 32 13.65 2.58 9.66
C ILE A 32 14.51 3.54 10.48
N TRP A 33 15.04 4.63 9.90
CA TRP A 33 16.09 5.42 10.55
C TRP A 33 15.67 5.93 11.93
N SER A 34 14.41 6.33 12.10
CA SER A 34 13.88 6.85 13.36
C SER A 34 13.78 5.76 14.42
N GLU A 35 13.25 4.58 14.06
CA GLU A 35 13.15 3.43 14.97
C GLU A 35 14.54 2.89 15.36
N LEU A 36 15.46 2.82 14.40
CA LEU A 36 16.85 2.41 14.66
C LEU A 36 17.55 3.41 15.58
N LEU A 37 17.39 4.71 15.35
CA LEU A 37 17.97 5.76 16.19
C LEU A 37 17.43 5.68 17.63
N ILE A 38 16.12 5.54 17.80
CA ILE A 38 15.48 5.40 19.12
C ILE A 38 16.01 4.15 19.83
N TRP A 39 16.09 3.01 19.13
CA TRP A 39 16.62 1.78 19.70
C TRP A 39 18.09 1.91 20.11
N LEU A 40 18.94 2.50 19.26
CA LEU A 40 20.35 2.75 19.57
C LEU A 40 20.52 3.67 20.77
N LEU A 41 19.73 4.74 20.87
CA LEU A 41 19.75 5.65 22.02
C LEU A 41 19.39 4.92 23.32
N MET A 42 18.30 4.12 23.31
CA MET A 42 17.92 3.32 24.47
C MET A 42 19.01 2.30 24.85
N TYR A 43 19.60 1.63 23.86
CA TYR A 43 20.70 0.70 24.07
C TYR A 43 21.92 1.39 24.70
N SER A 44 22.31 2.54 24.17
CA SER A 44 23.44 3.33 24.69
C SER A 44 23.18 3.82 26.11
N VAL A 45 21.98 4.30 26.42
CA VAL A 45 21.59 4.71 27.78
C VAL A 45 21.73 3.53 28.75
N LEU A 46 21.22 2.35 28.41
CA LEU A 46 21.37 1.16 29.25
C LEU A 46 22.84 0.76 29.43
N SER A 47 23.65 0.86 28.37
CA SER A 47 25.08 0.56 28.45
C SER A 47 25.83 1.55 29.36
N VAL A 48 25.52 2.84 29.28
CA VAL A 48 26.09 3.87 30.17
C VAL A 48 25.66 3.64 31.61
N ILE A 49 24.39 3.30 31.85
CA ILE A 49 23.89 2.96 33.19
C ILE A 49 24.69 1.79 33.77
N TYR A 50 24.83 0.70 33.02
CA TYR A 50 25.59 -0.47 33.46
C TYR A 50 27.06 -0.16 33.81
N ARG A 51 27.74 0.62 32.97
CA ARG A 51 29.19 0.89 33.12
C ARG A 51 29.53 1.96 34.15
N VAL A 52 28.71 3.00 34.28
CA VAL A 52 29.04 4.20 35.06
C VAL A 52 28.21 4.31 36.34
N LEU A 53 26.92 3.96 36.29
CA LEU A 53 25.99 4.22 37.38
C LEU A 53 25.80 3.01 38.32
N LEU A 54 25.85 1.78 37.80
CA LEU A 54 25.59 0.59 38.61
C LEU A 54 26.79 0.19 39.47
N ASN A 55 26.50 -0.10 40.74
CA ASN A 55 27.43 -0.71 41.69
C ASN A 55 27.63 -2.21 41.41
N LYS A 56 28.67 -2.83 41.98
CA LYS A 56 29.03 -4.25 41.71
C LYS A 56 27.87 -5.24 41.86
N THR A 57 27.11 -5.15 42.96
CA THR A 57 25.95 -6.02 43.20
C THR A 57 24.82 -5.79 42.20
N GLN A 58 24.60 -4.55 41.77
CA GLN A 58 23.58 -4.21 40.78
C GLN A 58 23.99 -4.67 39.37
N ARG A 59 25.28 -4.62 39.05
CA ARG A 59 25.82 -5.16 37.79
C ARG A 59 25.59 -6.67 37.68
N GLU A 60 25.84 -7.42 38.76
CA GLU A 60 25.58 -8.87 38.77
C GLU A 60 24.11 -9.19 38.50
N VAL A 61 23.17 -8.44 39.10
CA VAL A 61 21.74 -8.58 38.82
C VAL A 61 21.40 -8.21 37.37
N PHE A 62 21.98 -7.12 36.85
CA PHE A 62 21.79 -6.70 35.46
C PHE A 62 22.29 -7.76 34.47
N GLU A 63 23.46 -8.36 34.72
CA GLU A 63 24.03 -9.44 33.92
C GLU A 63 23.12 -10.68 33.88
N GLN A 64 22.51 -11.04 35.03
CA GLN A 64 21.53 -12.11 35.10
C GLN A 64 20.26 -11.79 34.29
N LEU A 65 19.76 -10.55 34.37
CA LEU A 65 18.61 -10.09 33.58
C LEU A 65 18.90 -10.13 32.08
N CYS A 66 20.08 -9.64 31.65
CA CYS A 66 20.50 -9.72 30.25
C CYS A 66 20.55 -11.16 29.76
N THR A 67 21.13 -12.07 30.54
CA THR A 67 21.23 -13.50 30.20
C THR A 67 19.84 -14.14 30.12
N PHE A 68 18.95 -13.79 31.05
CA PHE A 68 17.54 -14.22 31.03
C PHE A 68 16.86 -13.79 29.73
N PHE A 69 16.89 -12.50 29.40
CA PHE A 69 16.23 -11.99 28.20
C PHE A 69 16.82 -12.52 26.89
N ASP A 70 18.14 -12.74 26.79
CA ASP A 70 18.74 -13.36 25.59
C ASP A 70 18.25 -14.80 25.40
N THR A 71 18.17 -15.58 26.49
CA THR A 71 17.68 -16.96 26.46
C THR A 71 16.23 -17.03 25.99
N PHE A 72 15.37 -16.14 26.48
CA PHE A 72 13.95 -16.14 26.11
C PHE A 72 13.66 -15.50 24.74
N SER A 73 14.55 -14.65 24.22
CA SER A 73 14.37 -14.01 22.90
C SER A 73 14.27 -15.01 21.74
N VAL A 74 14.87 -16.21 21.88
CA VAL A 74 14.86 -17.27 20.86
C VAL A 74 13.48 -17.91 20.70
N PHE A 75 12.62 -17.86 21.72
CA PHE A 75 11.29 -18.47 21.66
C PHE A 75 10.28 -17.70 20.79
N ILE A 76 10.59 -16.47 20.39
CA ILE A 76 9.69 -15.66 19.55
C ILE A 76 10.02 -15.96 18.08
N PRO A 77 9.16 -16.69 17.32
CA PRO A 77 9.45 -17.07 15.94
C PRO A 77 9.13 -15.94 14.96
N VAL A 78 9.82 -14.80 15.11
CA VAL A 78 9.52 -13.56 14.38
C VAL A 78 9.55 -13.77 12.87
N THR A 79 10.59 -14.43 12.35
CA THR A 79 10.78 -14.65 10.91
C THR A 79 9.62 -15.42 10.27
N PHE A 80 9.11 -16.45 10.95
CA PHE A 80 8.01 -17.26 10.45
C PHE A 80 6.72 -16.45 10.39
N MET A 81 6.34 -15.82 11.50
CA MET A 81 5.12 -15.01 11.57
C MET A 81 5.13 -13.86 10.57
N LEU A 82 6.28 -13.19 10.45
CA LEU A 82 6.46 -12.07 9.53
C LEU A 82 6.39 -12.51 8.07
N GLY A 83 6.97 -13.67 7.73
CA GLY A 83 6.87 -14.25 6.39
C GLY A 83 5.43 -14.44 5.91
N PHE A 84 4.59 -15.11 6.70
CA PHE A 84 3.17 -15.28 6.33
C PHE A 84 2.43 -13.95 6.23
N TYR A 85 2.65 -13.05 7.18
CA TYR A 85 1.99 -11.76 7.19
C TYR A 85 2.35 -10.93 5.95
N VAL A 86 3.64 -10.80 5.64
CA VAL A 86 4.11 -10.05 4.46
C VAL A 86 3.60 -10.68 3.18
N SER A 87 3.55 -12.02 3.07
CA SER A 87 2.98 -12.69 1.89
C SER A 87 1.49 -12.39 1.70
N ILE A 88 0.71 -12.34 2.78
CA ILE A 88 -0.72 -12.00 2.71
C ILE A 88 -0.90 -10.54 2.28
N VAL A 89 -0.12 -9.63 2.84
CA VAL A 89 -0.14 -8.21 2.47
C VAL A 89 0.24 -8.03 1.01
N TYR A 90 1.32 -8.66 0.55
CA TYR A 90 1.77 -8.60 -0.85
C TYR A 90 0.70 -9.14 -1.81
N ASN A 91 0.10 -10.29 -1.51
CA ASN A 91 -0.96 -10.86 -2.35
C ASN A 91 -2.22 -10.00 -2.39
N ARG A 92 -2.47 -9.20 -1.36
CA ARG A 92 -3.55 -8.21 -1.36
C ARG A 92 -3.16 -6.99 -2.19
N TRP A 93 -1.94 -6.48 -2.02
CA TRP A 93 -1.40 -5.36 -2.78
C TRP A 93 -1.48 -5.60 -4.30
N THR A 94 -1.08 -6.79 -4.78
CA THR A 94 -1.18 -7.15 -6.20
C THR A 94 -2.63 -7.15 -6.69
N LYS A 95 -3.55 -7.70 -5.90
CA LYS A 95 -4.98 -7.68 -6.24
C LYS A 95 -5.56 -6.27 -6.27
N VAL A 96 -5.13 -5.37 -5.39
CA VAL A 96 -5.56 -3.96 -5.47
C VAL A 96 -5.07 -3.34 -6.78
N PHE A 97 -3.81 -3.58 -7.16
CA PHE A 97 -3.25 -3.12 -8.44
C PHE A 97 -4.04 -3.62 -9.66
N ASP A 98 -4.37 -4.92 -9.70
CA ASP A 98 -5.14 -5.53 -10.79
C ASP A 98 -6.56 -4.93 -10.94
N ASN A 99 -7.09 -4.35 -9.86
CA ASN A 99 -8.44 -3.80 -9.77
C ASN A 99 -8.49 -2.26 -9.87
N VAL A 100 -7.37 -1.56 -10.12
CA VAL A 100 -7.31 -0.08 -10.29
C VAL A 100 -8.31 0.43 -11.34
N GLY A 101 -8.67 -0.39 -12.33
CA GLY A 101 -9.70 -0.09 -13.32
C GLY A 101 -9.15 0.67 -14.52
N TRP A 102 -8.31 0.02 -15.33
CA TRP A 102 -7.87 0.57 -16.62
C TRP A 102 -9.00 0.61 -17.63
N ILE A 103 -9.17 1.75 -18.32
CA ILE A 103 -10.29 1.99 -19.23
C ILE A 103 -10.05 1.49 -20.66
N ASP A 104 -8.80 1.17 -21.02
CA ASP A 104 -8.32 0.91 -22.38
C ASP A 104 -9.20 -0.07 -23.16
N THR A 105 -9.46 -1.24 -22.57
CA THR A 105 -10.26 -2.28 -23.22
C THR A 105 -11.66 -1.77 -23.53
N SER A 106 -12.32 -1.11 -22.58
CA SER A 106 -13.67 -0.56 -22.77
C SER A 106 -13.67 0.63 -23.74
N ALA A 107 -12.66 1.50 -23.68
CA ALA A 107 -12.55 2.64 -24.58
C ALA A 107 -12.35 2.21 -26.04
N LEU A 108 -11.48 1.21 -26.28
CA LEU A 108 -11.25 0.65 -27.61
C LEU A 108 -12.50 -0.06 -28.16
N THR A 109 -13.23 -0.82 -27.33
CA THR A 109 -14.47 -1.46 -27.77
C THR A 109 -15.59 -0.44 -28.02
N ILE A 110 -15.74 0.58 -27.18
CA ILE A 110 -16.69 1.70 -27.42
C ILE A 110 -16.37 2.38 -28.75
N ALA A 111 -15.10 2.67 -29.03
CA ALA A 111 -14.67 3.32 -30.26
C ALA A 111 -14.99 2.49 -31.52
N GLN A 112 -14.83 1.17 -31.42
CA GLN A 112 -15.04 0.25 -32.55
C GLN A 112 -16.51 -0.12 -32.78
N TYR A 113 -17.29 -0.28 -31.70
CA TYR A 113 -18.64 -0.84 -31.77
C TYR A 113 -19.73 0.23 -31.94
N ILE A 114 -19.54 1.43 -31.39
CA ILE A 114 -20.45 2.56 -31.60
C ILE A 114 -19.99 3.34 -32.84
N ARG A 115 -20.52 2.96 -34.00
CA ARG A 115 -20.10 3.51 -35.29
C ARG A 115 -20.78 4.84 -35.59
N GLY A 116 -20.21 5.57 -36.54
CA GLY A 116 -20.77 6.83 -37.04
C GLY A 116 -19.91 8.04 -36.72
N THR A 117 -19.87 8.96 -37.68
CA THR A 117 -19.17 10.26 -37.62
C THR A 117 -20.11 11.40 -37.24
N SER A 118 -21.41 11.13 -37.07
CA SER A 118 -22.38 12.12 -36.62
C SER A 118 -22.00 12.67 -35.25
N GLU A 119 -22.42 13.91 -34.98
CA GLU A 119 -22.21 14.52 -33.68
C GLU A 119 -22.84 13.70 -32.55
N ARG A 120 -24.03 13.13 -32.79
CA ARG A 120 -24.70 12.21 -31.85
C ARG A 120 -23.83 11.01 -31.49
N ALA A 121 -23.28 10.30 -32.47
CA ALA A 121 -22.42 9.13 -32.22
C ALA A 121 -21.13 9.53 -31.49
N ARG A 122 -20.54 10.68 -31.83
CA ARG A 122 -19.37 11.22 -31.13
C ARG A 122 -19.69 11.53 -29.66
N LEU A 123 -20.81 12.18 -29.38
CA LEU A 123 -21.23 12.52 -28.02
C LEU A 123 -21.53 11.28 -27.18
N ILE A 124 -22.19 10.26 -27.77
CA ILE A 124 -22.43 8.98 -27.10
C ILE A 124 -21.12 8.34 -26.66
N ARG A 125 -20.14 8.20 -27.58
CA ARG A 125 -18.83 7.60 -27.23
C ARG A 125 -18.12 8.36 -26.12
N ARG A 126 -18.11 9.69 -26.18
CA ARG A 126 -17.50 10.55 -25.15
C ARG A 126 -18.19 10.39 -23.80
N ASN A 127 -19.52 10.39 -23.78
CA ASN A 127 -20.28 10.26 -22.53
C ASN A 127 -20.16 8.86 -21.92
N CYS A 128 -20.08 7.80 -22.74
CA CYS A 128 -19.81 6.46 -22.23
C CYS A 128 -18.48 6.41 -21.46
N ILE A 129 -17.39 6.88 -22.08
CA ILE A 129 -16.06 6.93 -21.43
C ILE A 129 -16.10 7.83 -20.19
N ARG A 130 -16.73 9.01 -20.28
CA ARG A 130 -16.86 9.95 -19.16
C ARG A 130 -17.58 9.32 -17.97
N TYR A 131 -18.68 8.60 -18.17
CA TYR A 131 -19.41 7.94 -17.07
C TYR A 131 -18.59 6.85 -16.38
N MET A 132 -17.76 6.11 -17.12
CA MET A 132 -16.81 5.17 -16.53
C MET A 132 -15.80 5.88 -15.62
N ILE A 133 -15.25 7.01 -16.09
CA ILE A 133 -14.28 7.80 -15.32
C ILE A 133 -14.92 8.46 -14.11
N VAL A 134 -16.18 8.93 -14.22
CA VAL A 134 -16.93 9.45 -13.07
C VAL A 134 -17.06 8.36 -11.99
N ALA A 135 -17.46 7.14 -12.37
CA ALA A 135 -17.54 6.04 -11.42
C ALA A 135 -16.18 5.73 -10.76
N GLN A 136 -15.10 5.71 -11.54
CA GLN A 136 -13.74 5.53 -11.02
C GLN A 136 -13.33 6.67 -10.08
N ALA A 137 -13.57 7.93 -10.44
CA ALA A 137 -13.24 9.09 -9.62
C ALA A 137 -14.01 9.09 -8.30
N MET A 138 -15.29 8.71 -8.32
CA MET A 138 -16.10 8.55 -7.11
C MET A 138 -15.56 7.46 -6.18
N VAL A 139 -15.18 6.30 -6.74
CA VAL A 139 -14.57 5.21 -5.97
C VAL A 139 -13.23 5.66 -5.39
N PHE A 140 -12.34 6.19 -6.23
CA PHE A 140 -11.00 6.64 -5.82
C PHE A 140 -11.07 7.73 -4.76
N ARG A 141 -12.06 8.62 -4.81
CA ARG A 141 -12.29 9.64 -3.80
C ARG A 141 -12.58 9.06 -2.41
N ASP A 142 -13.19 7.89 -2.33
CA ASP A 142 -13.53 7.26 -1.06
C ASP A 142 -12.41 6.32 -0.55
N VAL A 143 -11.62 5.72 -1.44
CA VAL A 143 -10.51 4.81 -1.06
C VAL A 143 -9.11 5.44 -1.05
N SER A 144 -8.90 6.61 -1.67
CA SER A 144 -7.59 7.28 -1.77
C SER A 144 -7.64 8.69 -1.17
N PRO A 145 -6.87 8.96 -0.10
CA PRO A 145 -6.77 10.29 0.51
C PRO A 145 -6.29 11.36 -0.48
N ALA A 146 -5.36 11.02 -1.38
CA ALA A 146 -4.84 11.94 -2.39
C ALA A 146 -5.95 12.45 -3.33
N ILE A 147 -6.88 11.58 -3.70
CA ILE A 147 -8.03 11.94 -4.55
C ILE A 147 -9.10 12.64 -3.73
N ARG A 148 -9.30 12.25 -2.46
CA ARG A 148 -10.21 12.98 -1.56
C ARG A 148 -9.80 14.43 -1.35
N ARG A 149 -8.49 14.72 -1.29
CA ARG A 149 -7.96 16.09 -1.21
C ARG A 149 -8.18 16.87 -2.52
N ARG A 150 -8.06 16.21 -3.68
CA ARG A 150 -8.33 16.83 -4.99
C ARG A 150 -9.83 17.07 -5.25
N PHE A 151 -10.68 16.13 -4.85
CA PHE A 151 -12.13 16.18 -5.02
C PHE A 151 -12.85 16.04 -3.67
N PRO A 152 -12.81 17.05 -2.77
CA PRO A 152 -13.42 16.94 -1.44
C PRO A 152 -14.94 16.73 -1.48
N THR A 153 -15.63 17.35 -2.45
CA THR A 153 -17.08 17.24 -2.62
C THR A 153 -17.43 16.79 -4.03
N MET A 154 -18.63 16.26 -4.22
CA MET A 154 -19.12 15.81 -5.54
C MET A 154 -19.13 16.95 -6.57
N ARG A 155 -19.36 18.20 -6.12
CA ARG A 155 -19.27 19.40 -6.98
C ARG A 155 -17.89 19.63 -7.59
N HIS A 156 -16.81 19.14 -6.96
CA HIS A 156 -15.49 19.25 -7.56
C HIS A 156 -15.35 18.39 -8.83
N LEU A 157 -16.16 17.34 -8.98
CA LEU A 157 -16.24 16.58 -10.23
C LEU A 157 -16.90 17.39 -11.35
N ILE A 158 -17.81 18.31 -11.02
CA ILE A 158 -18.39 19.25 -11.99
C ILE A 158 -17.32 20.25 -12.44
N SER A 159 -16.62 20.88 -11.49
CA SER A 159 -15.55 21.84 -11.83
C SER A 159 -14.41 21.20 -12.61
N ALA A 160 -14.19 19.90 -12.45
CA ALA A 160 -13.22 19.12 -13.22
C ALA A 160 -13.72 18.71 -14.61
N GLY A 161 -14.97 19.01 -14.96
CA GLY A 161 -15.60 18.64 -16.23
C GLY A 161 -15.96 17.17 -16.36
N LEU A 162 -15.98 16.42 -15.25
CA LEU A 162 -16.35 15.00 -15.24
C LEU A 162 -17.87 14.81 -15.18
N LEU A 163 -18.58 15.65 -14.43
CA LEU A 163 -20.04 15.67 -14.32
C LEU A 163 -20.62 16.99 -14.83
N THR A 164 -21.83 16.96 -15.37
CA THR A 164 -22.60 18.17 -15.67
C THR A 164 -23.48 18.59 -14.49
N GLU A 165 -23.99 19.82 -14.50
CA GLU A 165 -24.94 20.29 -13.48
C GLU A 165 -26.26 19.49 -13.53
N ASP A 166 -26.77 19.21 -14.73
CA ASP A 166 -28.00 18.43 -14.91
C ASP A 166 -27.86 17.00 -14.36
N GLU A 167 -26.71 16.35 -14.61
CA GLU A 167 -26.40 15.04 -14.05
C GLU A 167 -26.29 15.07 -12.53
N MET A 168 -25.79 16.17 -11.95
CA MET A 168 -25.74 16.33 -10.50
C MET A 168 -27.14 16.41 -9.91
N ILE A 169 -28.06 17.12 -10.56
CA ILE A 169 -29.45 17.22 -10.12
C ILE A 169 -30.11 15.84 -10.12
N GLU A 170 -29.95 15.07 -11.21
CA GLU A 170 -30.44 13.69 -11.28
C GLU A 170 -29.79 12.79 -10.24
N PHE A 171 -28.48 12.93 -10.03
CA PHE A 171 -27.75 12.18 -9.03
C PHE A 171 -28.29 12.46 -7.62
N ASP A 172 -28.47 13.73 -7.25
CA ASP A 172 -28.93 14.16 -5.93
C ASP A 172 -30.41 13.82 -5.68
N ALA A 173 -31.23 13.74 -6.72
CA ALA A 173 -32.62 13.31 -6.61
C ALA A 173 -32.77 11.86 -6.10
N ILE A 174 -31.74 11.02 -6.27
CA ILE A 174 -31.74 9.63 -5.82
C ILE A 174 -31.37 9.58 -4.32
N VAL A 175 -32.39 9.28 -3.50
CA VAL A 175 -32.24 9.07 -2.07
C VAL A 175 -31.76 7.63 -1.82
N SER A 176 -30.49 7.49 -1.44
CA SER A 176 -29.91 6.21 -1.02
C SER A 176 -28.95 6.42 0.16
N PRO A 177 -28.99 5.56 1.19
CA PRO A 177 -28.05 5.62 2.31
C PRO A 177 -26.64 5.13 1.92
N GLN A 178 -26.50 4.42 0.80
CA GLN A 178 -25.23 3.87 0.32
C GLN A 178 -24.60 4.77 -0.74
N SER A 179 -23.27 4.69 -0.86
CA SER A 179 -22.54 5.40 -1.92
C SER A 179 -23.03 4.98 -3.31
N LYS A 180 -23.39 5.97 -4.12
CA LYS A 180 -24.04 5.79 -5.43
C LYS A 180 -23.04 5.56 -6.58
N TYR A 181 -21.96 4.80 -6.36
CA TYR A 181 -20.95 4.51 -7.40
C TYR A 181 -21.54 3.79 -8.63
N TRP A 182 -22.67 3.11 -8.43
CA TRP A 182 -23.38 2.37 -9.46
C TRP A 182 -24.16 3.29 -10.41
N GLN A 183 -24.45 4.53 -10.02
CA GLN A 183 -25.29 5.44 -10.81
C GLN A 183 -24.68 5.79 -12.17
N PRO A 184 -23.41 6.23 -12.26
CA PRO A 184 -22.79 6.50 -13.57
C PRO A 184 -22.71 5.24 -14.45
N ILE A 185 -22.54 4.06 -13.84
CA ILE A 185 -22.53 2.80 -14.57
C ILE A 185 -23.93 2.44 -15.11
N GLN A 186 -24.99 2.76 -14.38
CA GLN A 186 -26.35 2.62 -14.90
C GLN A 186 -26.57 3.55 -16.09
N TRP A 187 -26.21 4.83 -15.98
CA TRP A 187 -26.31 5.78 -17.09
C TRP A 187 -25.52 5.33 -18.31
N LEU A 188 -24.33 4.76 -18.10
CA LEU A 188 -23.51 4.13 -19.14
C LEU A 188 -24.27 3.00 -19.85
N PHE A 189 -24.85 2.06 -19.10
CA PHE A 189 -25.62 0.97 -19.69
C PHE A 189 -26.83 1.49 -20.46
N SER A 190 -27.61 2.41 -19.89
CA SER A 190 -28.74 3.02 -20.59
C SER A 190 -28.32 3.72 -21.89
N LEU A 191 -27.20 4.43 -21.88
CA LEU A 191 -26.68 5.12 -23.07
C LEU A 191 -26.27 4.14 -24.18
N VAL A 192 -25.70 2.98 -23.81
CA VAL A 192 -25.32 1.94 -24.76
C VAL A 192 -26.55 1.23 -25.33
N THR A 193 -27.60 1.02 -24.53
CA THR A 193 -28.89 0.53 -25.02
C THR A 193 -29.51 1.50 -26.03
N ILE A 194 -29.53 2.80 -25.72
CA ILE A 194 -29.99 3.83 -26.66
C ILE A 194 -29.17 3.80 -27.96
N ALA A 195 -27.85 3.66 -27.88
CA ALA A 195 -27.01 3.55 -29.07
C ALA A 195 -27.32 2.31 -29.92
N LYS A 196 -27.77 1.21 -29.30
CA LYS A 196 -28.23 0.02 -30.02
C LYS A 196 -29.57 0.26 -30.71
N ASP A 197 -30.51 0.89 -30.01
CA ASP A 197 -31.85 1.21 -30.53
C ASP A 197 -31.80 2.23 -31.67
N GLU A 198 -30.87 3.19 -31.59
CA GLU A 198 -30.56 4.16 -32.66
C GLU A 198 -29.81 3.52 -33.86
N GLY A 199 -29.50 2.23 -33.81
CA GLY A 199 -28.81 1.50 -34.88
C GLY A 199 -27.32 1.84 -35.03
N LEU A 200 -26.72 2.55 -34.07
CA LEU A 200 -25.27 2.87 -34.08
C LEU A 200 -24.41 1.64 -33.79
N ILE A 201 -24.99 0.65 -33.09
CA ILE A 201 -24.39 -0.66 -32.85
C ILE A 201 -25.05 -1.68 -33.78
N ALA A 202 -24.28 -2.21 -34.73
CA ALA A 202 -24.81 -3.04 -35.81
C ALA A 202 -25.50 -4.32 -35.31
N ASP A 203 -24.79 -5.13 -34.52
CA ASP A 203 -25.24 -6.47 -34.13
C ASP A 203 -25.50 -6.57 -32.62
N TYR A 204 -26.41 -7.46 -32.22
CA TYR A 204 -26.70 -7.78 -30.82
C TYR A 204 -25.50 -8.41 -30.12
N TYR A 205 -24.70 -9.21 -30.83
CA TYR A 205 -23.46 -9.77 -30.28
C TYR A 205 -22.48 -8.69 -29.82
N LEU A 206 -22.28 -7.64 -30.64
CA LEU A 206 -21.41 -6.51 -30.28
C LEU A 206 -21.94 -5.73 -29.08
N TYR A 207 -23.25 -5.60 -28.95
CA TYR A 207 -23.89 -4.98 -27.79
C TYR A 207 -23.61 -5.78 -26.50
N VAL A 208 -23.76 -7.11 -26.54
CA VAL A 208 -23.51 -7.97 -25.37
C VAL A 208 -22.03 -7.93 -24.98
N ASP A 209 -21.09 -8.07 -25.93
CA ASP A 209 -19.66 -8.00 -25.62
C ASP A 209 -19.28 -6.62 -25.04
N LEU A 210 -19.84 -5.53 -25.58
CA LEU A 210 -19.63 -4.19 -25.03
C LEU A 210 -20.07 -4.09 -23.56
N MET A 211 -21.28 -4.57 -23.27
CA MET A 211 -21.84 -4.61 -21.92
C MET A 211 -20.96 -5.41 -20.96
N ASP A 212 -20.45 -6.55 -21.41
CA ASP A 212 -19.54 -7.38 -20.62
C ASP A 212 -18.24 -6.63 -20.29
N LYS A 213 -17.61 -5.92 -21.24
CA LYS A 213 -16.39 -5.13 -20.96
C LYS A 213 -16.63 -4.01 -19.95
N MET A 214 -17.80 -3.37 -20.00
CA MET A 214 -18.16 -2.31 -19.05
C MET A 214 -18.49 -2.89 -17.66
N ARG A 215 -19.10 -4.08 -17.60
CA ARG A 215 -19.32 -4.83 -16.35
C ARG A 215 -17.99 -5.27 -15.71
N ASP A 216 -17.02 -5.71 -16.50
CA ASP A 216 -15.70 -6.10 -16.00
C ASP A 216 -14.99 -4.90 -15.36
N PHE A 217 -15.04 -3.73 -16.01
CA PHE A 217 -14.54 -2.48 -15.44
C PHE A 217 -15.23 -2.13 -14.11
N ARG A 218 -16.57 -2.19 -14.07
CA ARG A 218 -17.36 -1.97 -12.83
C ARG A 218 -16.90 -2.91 -11.71
N THR A 219 -16.71 -4.20 -12.02
CA THR A 219 -16.28 -5.20 -11.04
C THR A 219 -14.92 -4.85 -10.46
N LYS A 220 -13.98 -4.42 -11.30
CA LYS A 220 -12.65 -3.98 -10.86
C LYS A 220 -12.71 -2.82 -9.88
N ILE A 221 -13.38 -1.72 -10.24
CA ILE A 221 -13.48 -0.57 -9.33
C ILE A 221 -14.27 -0.89 -8.06
N LEU A 222 -15.29 -1.76 -8.11
CA LEU A 222 -16.02 -2.19 -6.92
C LEU A 222 -15.13 -3.02 -5.98
N ASN A 223 -14.26 -3.88 -6.51
CA ASN A 223 -13.33 -4.65 -5.70
C ASN A 223 -12.40 -3.75 -4.88
N LEU A 224 -12.03 -2.56 -5.36
CA LEU A 224 -11.26 -1.59 -4.58
C LEU A 224 -12.01 -1.14 -3.32
N VAL A 225 -13.31 -0.85 -3.45
CA VAL A 225 -14.16 -0.52 -2.30
C VAL A 225 -14.24 -1.71 -1.34
N ILE A 226 -14.39 -2.93 -1.85
CA ILE A 226 -14.42 -4.14 -1.00
C ILE A 226 -13.11 -4.33 -0.26
N PHE A 227 -11.97 -4.10 -0.92
CA PHE A 227 -10.67 -4.13 -0.25
C PHE A 227 -10.63 -3.08 0.86
N ASP A 228 -10.96 -1.83 0.60
CA ASP A 228 -10.97 -0.77 1.62
C ASP A 228 -11.91 -1.09 2.81
N MET A 229 -13.12 -1.58 2.52
CA MET A 229 -14.11 -1.95 3.55
C MET A 229 -13.67 -3.15 4.41
N VAL A 230 -12.92 -4.10 3.83
CA VAL A 230 -12.49 -5.31 4.51
C VAL A 230 -10.95 -5.37 4.52
N PRO A 231 -10.30 -4.68 5.49
CA PRO A 231 -8.86 -4.75 5.67
C PRO A 231 -8.44 -6.11 6.24
N ILE A 232 -7.12 -6.34 6.29
CA ILE A 232 -6.55 -7.48 7.02
C ILE A 232 -7.00 -7.40 8.49
N PRO A 233 -7.40 -8.52 9.13
CA PRO A 233 -7.88 -8.49 10.51
C PRO A 233 -6.91 -7.79 11.44
N LEU A 234 -7.41 -6.78 12.17
CA LEU A 234 -6.60 -5.95 13.07
C LEU A 234 -5.76 -6.77 14.05
N VAL A 235 -6.35 -7.83 14.62
CA VAL A 235 -5.66 -8.73 15.55
C VAL A 235 -4.40 -9.35 14.94
N TYR A 236 -4.42 -9.65 13.63
CA TYR A 236 -3.28 -10.25 12.98
C TYR A 236 -2.14 -9.23 12.82
N THR A 237 -2.47 -8.02 12.34
CA THR A 237 -1.52 -6.91 12.28
C THR A 237 -0.94 -6.59 13.65
N GLN A 238 -1.76 -6.60 14.71
CA GLN A 238 -1.34 -6.36 16.09
C GLN A 238 -0.38 -7.43 16.60
N VAL A 239 -0.70 -8.72 16.42
CA VAL A 239 0.15 -9.83 16.90
C VAL A 239 1.53 -9.78 16.26
N VAL A 240 1.61 -9.54 14.95
CA VAL A 240 2.90 -9.48 14.23
C VAL A 240 3.73 -8.27 14.70
N ASN A 241 3.10 -7.09 14.78
CA ASN A 241 3.76 -5.88 15.28
C ASN A 241 4.25 -6.05 16.73
N LEU A 242 3.40 -6.58 17.59
CA LEU A 242 3.73 -6.81 19.00
C LEU A 242 4.89 -7.81 19.13
N ALA A 243 4.87 -8.91 18.38
CA ALA A 243 5.94 -9.90 18.41
C ALA A 243 7.30 -9.30 17.99
N VAL A 244 7.34 -8.55 16.87
CA VAL A 244 8.57 -7.90 16.39
C VAL A 244 9.08 -6.86 17.40
N ARG A 245 8.19 -5.98 17.89
CA ARG A 245 8.57 -4.91 18.83
C ARG A 245 8.99 -5.47 20.19
N THR A 246 8.31 -6.51 20.68
CA THR A 246 8.68 -7.19 21.92
C THR A 246 10.03 -7.88 21.78
N TYR A 247 10.28 -8.56 20.67
CA TYR A 247 11.58 -9.16 20.38
C TYR A 247 12.73 -8.15 20.50
N PHE A 248 12.59 -6.98 19.87
CA PHE A 248 13.63 -5.94 19.93
C PHE A 248 13.69 -5.21 21.28
N LEU A 249 12.59 -5.16 22.04
CA LEU A 249 12.59 -4.68 23.42
C LEU A 249 13.39 -5.61 24.32
N LEU A 250 13.16 -6.93 24.23
CA LEU A 250 13.95 -7.91 24.98
C LEU A 250 15.43 -7.89 24.55
N ALA A 251 15.69 -7.67 23.26
CA ALA A 251 17.05 -7.54 22.74
C ALA A 251 17.82 -6.33 23.29
N LEU A 252 17.15 -5.26 23.75
CA LEU A 252 17.81 -4.12 24.41
C LEU A 252 18.61 -4.57 25.63
N PHE A 253 18.11 -5.57 26.36
CA PHE A 253 18.79 -6.17 27.51
C PHE A 253 19.67 -7.34 27.08
N GLY A 254 19.12 -8.28 26.31
CA GLY A 254 19.81 -9.52 25.95
C GLY A 254 21.07 -9.34 25.11
N ARG A 255 21.24 -8.19 24.44
CA ARG A 255 22.39 -7.90 23.56
C ARG A 255 23.37 -6.88 24.14
N GLN A 256 23.28 -6.57 25.44
CA GLN A 256 24.26 -5.72 26.11
C GLN A 256 25.62 -6.42 26.19
N PHE A 257 26.71 -5.64 26.04
CA PHE A 257 28.06 -6.13 26.28
C PHE A 257 28.33 -6.10 27.79
N LEU A 258 28.68 -7.26 28.35
CA LEU A 258 28.86 -7.46 29.79
C LEU A 258 30.35 -7.65 30.13
N GLU A 259 30.81 -7.08 31.24
CA GLU A 259 32.19 -7.08 31.72
C GLU A 259 32.65 -8.48 32.16
N ASN A 260 31.75 -9.28 32.74
CA ASN A 260 32.00 -10.64 33.20
C ASN A 260 31.95 -11.72 32.11
N SER A 261 31.86 -11.35 30.82
CA SER A 261 31.72 -12.33 29.73
C SER A 261 32.88 -13.32 29.63
N ASN A 262 34.05 -13.01 30.21
CA ASN A 262 35.20 -13.91 30.25
C ASN A 262 35.07 -15.05 31.28
N ASN A 263 34.27 -14.89 32.34
CA ASN A 263 34.14 -15.85 33.44
C ASN A 263 32.80 -16.62 33.44
N ILE A 264 31.88 -16.31 32.52
CA ILE A 264 30.57 -16.98 32.41
C ILE A 264 30.65 -18.06 31.30
N PRO A 265 30.49 -19.36 31.60
CA PRO A 265 30.41 -20.41 30.59
C PRO A 265 29.22 -20.15 29.65
N GLY A 266 29.47 -19.94 28.36
CA GLY A 266 28.42 -19.69 27.35
C GLY A 266 28.24 -18.22 26.95
N ALA A 267 29.06 -17.30 27.46
CA ALA A 267 29.05 -15.91 27.00
C ALA A 267 29.41 -15.82 25.51
N LYS A 268 28.46 -15.35 24.68
CA LYS A 268 28.59 -15.27 23.22
C LYS A 268 29.63 -14.24 22.75
N TRP A 269 29.96 -13.24 23.58
CA TRP A 269 30.79 -12.10 23.19
C TRP A 269 32.03 -11.97 24.08
N LYS A 270 33.17 -12.42 23.55
CA LYS A 270 34.49 -12.21 24.17
C LYS A 270 35.08 -10.82 23.87
N ILE A 271 34.42 -10.06 22.99
CA ILE A 271 34.87 -8.76 22.49
C ILE A 271 33.78 -7.74 22.77
N ASP A 272 34.15 -6.66 23.45
CA ASP A 272 33.29 -5.51 23.72
C ASP A 272 33.54 -4.43 22.67
N ILE A 273 32.58 -4.28 21.75
CA ILE A 273 32.67 -3.33 20.62
C ILE A 273 31.94 -2.02 20.97
N TYR A 274 31.28 -1.93 22.14
CA TYR A 274 30.38 -0.85 22.58
C TYR A 274 29.14 -0.60 21.71
N PHE A 275 29.25 -0.81 20.39
CA PHE A 275 28.20 -0.64 19.41
C PHE A 275 27.66 -2.01 18.94
N PRO A 276 26.34 -2.28 19.01
CA PRO A 276 25.76 -3.57 18.67
C PRO A 276 25.55 -3.70 17.15
N VAL A 277 26.63 -3.89 16.39
CA VAL A 277 26.61 -3.98 14.91
C VAL A 277 25.61 -5.03 14.43
N MET A 278 25.68 -6.26 14.96
CA MET A 278 24.84 -7.36 14.49
C MET A 278 23.35 -7.15 14.80
N THR A 279 23.03 -6.60 15.97
CA THR A 279 21.63 -6.28 16.32
C THR A 279 21.10 -5.12 15.50
N SER A 280 21.94 -4.13 15.18
CA SER A 280 21.58 -3.05 14.26
C SER A 280 21.22 -3.58 12.88
N LEU A 281 22.01 -4.52 12.34
CA LEU A 281 21.67 -5.20 11.08
C LEU A 281 20.38 -6.03 11.18
N GLN A 282 20.15 -6.73 12.29
CA GLN A 282 18.89 -7.46 12.52
C GLN A 282 17.69 -6.52 12.53
N ILE A 283 17.81 -5.32 13.11
CA ILE A 283 16.78 -4.29 13.05
C ILE A 283 16.51 -3.88 11.60
N VAL A 284 17.56 -3.58 10.82
CA VAL A 284 17.43 -3.23 9.40
C VAL A 284 16.66 -4.32 8.65
N PHE A 285 16.98 -5.59 8.88
CA PHE A 285 16.33 -6.70 8.16
C PHE A 285 14.91 -6.99 8.65
N ILE A 286 14.70 -7.15 9.95
CA ILE A 286 13.40 -7.60 10.49
C ILE A 286 12.41 -6.44 10.58
N ILE A 287 12.81 -5.29 11.13
CA ILE A 287 11.94 -4.10 11.15
C ILE A 287 11.77 -3.59 9.72
N GLY A 288 12.82 -3.58 8.89
CA GLY A 288 12.68 -3.24 7.48
C GLY A 288 11.67 -4.14 6.77
N TRP A 289 11.68 -5.45 7.03
CA TRP A 289 10.71 -6.39 6.45
C TRP A 289 9.28 -6.18 6.98
N LEU A 290 9.12 -5.77 8.24
CA LEU A 290 7.83 -5.29 8.76
C LEU A 290 7.38 -4.01 8.05
N LYS A 291 8.27 -3.02 7.87
CA LYS A 291 7.99 -1.77 7.14
C LYS A 291 7.54 -2.02 5.70
N VAL A 292 8.12 -3.01 5.03
CA VAL A 292 7.70 -3.44 3.69
C VAL A 292 6.20 -3.81 3.69
N SER A 293 5.71 -4.51 4.70
CA SER A 293 4.27 -4.79 4.84
C SER A 293 3.43 -3.58 5.27
N GLU A 294 3.98 -2.65 6.06
CA GLU A 294 3.24 -1.44 6.47
C GLU A 294 2.95 -0.54 5.26
N VAL A 295 3.95 -0.32 4.39
CA VAL A 295 3.80 0.46 3.15
C VAL A 295 2.80 -0.19 2.20
N MET A 296 2.87 -1.52 2.02
CA MET A 296 1.95 -2.23 1.13
C MET A 296 0.54 -2.44 1.70
N LEU A 297 0.30 -2.12 2.98
CA LEU A 297 -0.98 -2.38 3.64
C LEU A 297 -2.12 -1.58 3.00
N ASN A 298 -1.84 -0.32 2.65
CA ASN A 298 -2.77 0.57 1.93
C ASN A 298 -2.09 1.25 0.74
N PRO A 299 -2.04 0.62 -0.44
CA PRO A 299 -1.33 1.16 -1.60
C PRO A 299 -2.02 2.34 -2.28
N LEU A 300 -3.17 2.79 -1.77
CA LEU A 300 -3.93 3.94 -2.29
C LEU A 300 -3.72 5.20 -1.43
N GLY A 301 -2.76 5.14 -0.50
CA GLY A 301 -2.39 6.20 0.42
C GLY A 301 -1.56 7.32 -0.25
N GLU A 302 -0.56 7.78 0.50
CA GLU A 302 0.29 8.91 0.13
C GLU A 302 1.78 8.65 0.40
N ASP A 303 2.16 7.39 0.65
CA ASP A 303 3.56 6.99 0.77
C ASP A 303 4.28 7.10 -0.58
N ASP A 304 5.63 7.14 -0.55
CA ASP A 304 6.44 7.29 -1.76
C ASP A 304 6.19 6.20 -2.82
N GLU A 305 5.74 5.02 -2.39
CA GLU A 305 5.50 3.81 -3.20
C GLU A 305 4.01 3.53 -3.48
N ASP A 306 3.12 4.39 -3.01
CA ASP A 306 1.69 4.24 -3.26
C ASP A 306 1.36 4.53 -4.74
N PHE A 307 0.19 4.06 -5.16
CA PHE A 307 -0.26 4.21 -6.53
C PHE A 307 -0.61 5.67 -6.84
N GLU A 308 -0.19 6.14 -8.01
CA GLU A 308 -0.45 7.49 -8.51
C GLU A 308 -1.89 7.61 -9.03
N THR A 309 -2.87 7.54 -8.13
CA THR A 309 -4.31 7.58 -8.44
C THR A 309 -4.72 8.84 -9.20
N ASN A 310 -4.07 9.98 -8.92
CA ASN A 310 -4.29 11.24 -9.64
C ASN A 310 -3.91 11.15 -11.12
N TRP A 311 -2.71 10.60 -11.38
CA TRP A 311 -2.21 10.40 -12.74
C TRP A 311 -3.07 9.38 -13.49
N ILE A 312 -3.52 8.31 -12.82
CA ILE A 312 -4.39 7.30 -13.43
C ILE A 312 -5.70 7.90 -13.94
N ILE A 313 -6.37 8.75 -13.15
CA ILE A 313 -7.60 9.43 -13.59
C ILE A 313 -7.32 10.33 -14.80
N GLU A 314 -6.26 11.15 -14.75
CA GLU A 314 -5.91 12.06 -15.84
C GLU A 314 -5.58 11.32 -17.13
N ARG A 315 -4.79 10.26 -17.02
CA ARG A 315 -4.41 9.40 -18.13
C ARG A 315 -5.61 8.69 -18.74
N ASN A 316 -6.57 8.25 -17.91
CA ASN A 316 -7.78 7.59 -18.42
C ASN A 316 -8.76 8.58 -19.07
N LEU A 317 -8.70 9.86 -18.70
CA LEU A 317 -9.54 10.92 -19.27
C LEU A 317 -9.02 11.46 -20.61
N GLN A 318 -7.70 11.45 -20.79
CA GLN A 318 -7.04 11.88 -22.03
C GLN A 318 -7.31 10.92 -23.20
#